data_AF-A0A849F9Q9-F1
#
_entry.id   AF-A0A849F9Q9-F1
#
_cell.length_a   1.000
_cell.length_b   1.000
_cell.length_c   1.000
_cell.angle_alpha   90.00
_cell.angle_beta   90.00
_cell.angle_gamma   90.00
#
_symmetry.space_group_name_H-M   'P 1'
#
loop_
_entity.id
_entity.type
_entity.pdbx_description
1 polymer ?
#
loop_
_entity_poly.entity_id
_entity_poly.type
_entity_poly.pdbx_seq_one_letter_code
_entity_poly.pdbx_strand_id
1 'polypeptide(L)'
;MARKPECFVILADMRTGSNALEEKLNAYEGIVSHGELFNPHFMGKPNCTELFGTTLKARDQNPLDLIDRMRGATKDLSGFRLFSDHDARVLDHCLRNRKCAKIVLTRNIVESYVSLKTARATGQWWVGDMPKAKSGKATFHPDEFSAYTAERTAYLDRIRRALQETGQTAFYIDQRDLNDEDVIAGAARFLGAGDRRKDAKLRGKVQHPVPLSERVTNYLDMKTALAARDPFDLEALPEFEPSRGPNVPGYLICRTAPLLYMPVKCAADARVRRWMAAVDGGEDKLITGQTQKQLRQWKRKQGRHASFTVVSHPVARAHRAFCQFILPKEPPAFLGIRDVLIRNYDLVLPDEESEFDNDAHAAAFLGFLRFLKGNLGGQTSIRVDSAWASQVAVVQGIAGFAAPEAILHEAELPEELGHLARRIGIIAPDLDPPDDAPVLAEIYSDDIEAAARAAYQRDYMMFGFGAWRSG
;
A
#
# COMPACT_ATOMS: atom_id res chain seq x y z
N MET A 1 13.95 23.66 21.83
CA MET A 1 14.62 22.58 22.60
C MET A 1 13.77 21.32 22.53
N ALA A 2 14.34 20.19 22.11
CA ALA A 2 13.62 18.92 22.13
C ALA A 2 13.28 18.53 23.58
N ARG A 3 12.02 18.15 23.84
CA ARG A 3 11.55 17.74 25.17
C ARG A 3 12.18 16.40 25.55
N LYS A 4 12.70 16.28 26.77
CA LYS A 4 13.30 15.03 27.27
C LYS A 4 12.27 13.88 27.20
N PRO A 5 12.63 12.71 26.66
CA PRO A 5 11.71 11.57 26.59
C PRO A 5 11.41 11.00 28.00
N GLU A 6 10.26 10.34 28.12
CA GLU A 6 9.83 9.62 29.33
C GLU A 6 10.18 8.12 29.29
N CYS A 7 10.39 7.59 28.08
CA CYS A 7 10.90 6.24 27.84
C CYS A 7 11.49 6.16 26.41
N PHE A 8 12.11 5.05 26.05
CA PHE A 8 12.54 4.80 24.67
C PHE A 8 12.28 3.38 24.20
N VAL A 9 12.22 3.20 22.89
CA VAL A 9 12.09 1.90 22.24
C VAL A 9 13.16 1.74 21.17
N ILE A 10 13.81 0.57 21.14
CA ILE A 10 14.68 0.14 20.05
C ILE A 10 13.84 -0.75 19.13
N LEU A 11 13.38 -0.16 18.03
CA LEU A 11 12.67 -0.84 16.94
C LEU A 11 13.71 -1.55 16.08
N ALA A 12 13.67 -2.87 16.09
CA ALA A 12 14.67 -3.71 15.45
C ALA A 12 14.01 -5.00 14.93
N ASP A 13 14.81 -5.89 14.36
CA ASP A 13 14.39 -7.25 14.00
C ASP A 13 15.46 -8.24 14.48
N MET A 14 15.16 -9.53 14.45
CA MET A 14 16.09 -10.60 14.71
C MET A 14 17.38 -10.39 13.91
N ARG A 15 18.54 -10.56 14.57
CA ARG A 15 19.88 -10.51 13.96
C ARG A 15 20.29 -9.16 13.37
N THR A 16 19.64 -8.07 13.76
CA THR A 16 20.05 -6.69 13.44
C THR A 16 21.20 -6.15 14.29
N GLY A 17 21.59 -6.85 15.36
CA GLY A 17 22.61 -6.38 16.32
C GLY A 17 22.03 -5.62 17.53
N SER A 18 20.72 -5.71 17.75
CA SER A 18 20.02 -4.99 18.82
C SER A 18 20.56 -5.25 20.23
N ASN A 19 21.08 -6.45 20.52
CA ASN A 19 21.77 -6.74 21.79
C ASN A 19 23.03 -5.89 21.98
N ALA A 20 23.84 -5.71 20.94
CA ALA A 20 25.08 -4.92 21.03
C ALA A 20 24.76 -3.44 21.23
N LEU A 21 23.72 -2.93 20.55
CA LEU A 21 23.22 -1.58 20.77
C LEU A 21 22.71 -1.40 22.21
N GLU A 22 21.94 -2.36 22.71
CA GLU A 22 21.45 -2.36 24.10
C GLU A 22 22.60 -2.27 25.11
N GLU A 23 23.61 -3.15 24.97
CA GLU A 23 24.79 -3.15 25.86
C GLU A 23 25.53 -1.80 25.83
N LYS A 24 25.67 -1.21 24.64
CA LYS A 24 26.35 0.09 24.46
C LYS A 24 25.56 1.23 25.07
N LEU A 25 24.23 1.26 24.89
CA LEU A 25 23.38 2.30 25.48
C LEU A 25 23.31 2.17 27.01
N ASN A 26 23.25 0.95 27.56
CA ASN A 26 23.28 0.69 28.99
C ASN A 26 24.60 1.09 29.68
N ALA A 27 25.66 1.35 28.90
CA ALA A 27 26.91 1.88 29.44
C ALA A 27 26.83 3.37 29.78
N TYR A 28 25.85 4.12 29.24
CA TYR A 28 25.68 5.54 29.54
C TYR A 28 24.92 5.75 30.86
N GLU A 29 25.38 6.70 31.68
CA GLU A 29 24.67 7.08 32.89
C GLU A 29 23.29 7.66 32.54
N GLY A 30 22.25 7.22 33.27
CA GLY A 30 20.88 7.70 33.05
C GLY A 30 20.08 6.94 31.98
N ILE A 31 20.62 5.86 31.40
CA ILE A 31 19.91 4.98 30.45
C ILE A 31 19.85 3.56 31.00
N VAL A 32 18.66 2.96 30.97
CA VAL A 32 18.45 1.54 31.28
C VAL A 32 17.52 0.90 30.26
N SER A 33 18.01 -0.10 29.55
CA SER A 33 17.26 -0.93 28.63
C SER A 33 17.03 -2.31 29.22
N HIS A 34 15.79 -2.78 29.16
CA HIS A 34 15.32 -4.00 29.84
C HIS A 34 15.15 -5.20 28.91
N GLY A 35 15.76 -5.21 27.72
CA GLY A 35 15.65 -6.32 26.79
C GLY A 35 14.32 -6.38 26.03
N GLU A 36 13.90 -7.58 25.66
CA GLU A 36 12.67 -7.85 24.89
C GLU A 36 11.46 -8.01 25.82
N LEU A 37 10.90 -6.91 26.32
CA LEU A 37 9.78 -6.95 27.27
C LEU A 37 8.50 -7.59 26.70
N PHE A 38 8.34 -7.56 25.38
CA PHE A 38 7.14 -7.99 24.66
C PHE A 38 7.36 -9.20 23.75
N ASN A 39 8.39 -10.00 24.04
CA ASN A 39 8.57 -11.30 23.39
C ASN A 39 7.41 -12.24 23.79
N PRO A 40 6.81 -13.02 22.88
CA PRO A 40 5.69 -13.92 23.22
C PRO A 40 6.00 -14.97 24.29
N HIS A 41 7.28 -15.33 24.47
CA HIS A 41 7.68 -16.44 25.34
C HIS A 41 8.29 -16.03 26.68
N PHE A 42 8.80 -14.80 26.80
CA PHE A 42 9.49 -14.31 28.00
C PHE A 42 9.44 -12.77 28.10
N MET A 43 9.83 -12.20 29.24
CA MET A 43 9.95 -10.75 29.47
C MET A 43 11.40 -10.33 29.69
N GLY A 44 11.93 -9.53 28.78
CA GLY A 44 13.24 -8.91 28.86
C GLY A 44 14.38 -9.86 28.49
N LYS A 45 14.52 -10.95 29.25
CA LYS A 45 15.56 -11.99 29.05
C LYS A 45 14.93 -13.38 28.97
N PRO A 46 15.57 -14.35 28.27
CA PRO A 46 15.08 -15.72 28.19
C PRO A 46 14.75 -16.31 29.55
N ASN A 47 13.66 -17.09 29.61
CA ASN A 47 13.12 -17.77 30.80
C ASN A 47 12.58 -16.86 31.92
N CYS A 48 12.53 -15.54 31.72
CA CYS A 48 11.89 -14.62 32.66
C CYS A 48 10.39 -14.51 32.37
N THR A 49 9.53 -14.94 33.30
CA THR A 49 8.07 -14.95 33.14
C THR A 49 7.35 -13.92 34.03
N GLU A 50 8.10 -13.19 34.85
CA GLU A 50 7.62 -12.12 35.73
C GLU A 50 8.65 -10.99 35.81
N LEU A 51 8.20 -9.75 35.61
CA LEU A 51 9.04 -8.56 35.71
C LEU A 51 8.20 -7.35 36.14
N PHE A 52 8.75 -6.48 36.98
CA PHE A 52 8.06 -5.30 37.54
C PHE A 52 6.71 -5.64 38.23
N GLY A 53 6.62 -6.82 38.84
CA GLY A 53 5.39 -7.32 39.47
C GLY A 53 4.26 -7.65 38.49
N THR A 54 4.60 -7.92 37.23
CA THR A 54 3.66 -8.30 36.16
C THR A 54 4.06 -9.67 35.62
N THR A 55 3.08 -10.59 35.52
CA THR A 55 3.27 -11.91 34.90
C THR A 55 3.07 -11.84 33.38
N LEU A 56 3.56 -12.83 32.63
CA LEU A 56 3.32 -12.93 31.17
C LEU A 56 1.84 -12.78 30.82
N LYS A 57 0.96 -13.52 31.52
CA LYS A 57 -0.49 -13.47 31.29
C LYS A 57 -1.07 -12.07 31.51
N ALA A 58 -0.62 -11.37 32.55
CA ALA A 58 -1.09 -10.01 32.84
C ALA A 58 -0.59 -9.01 31.78
N ARG A 59 0.66 -9.14 31.33
CA ARG A 59 1.21 -8.34 30.23
C ARG A 59 0.47 -8.58 28.92
N ASP A 60 0.16 -9.83 28.57
CA ASP A 60 -0.55 -10.13 27.32
C ASP A 60 -1.99 -9.58 27.32
N GLN A 61 -2.61 -9.50 28.51
CA GLN A 61 -3.93 -8.86 28.66
C GLN A 61 -3.84 -7.33 28.52
N ASN A 62 -2.88 -6.70 29.20
CA ASN A 62 -2.69 -5.25 29.17
C ASN A 62 -1.20 -4.88 29.05
N PRO A 63 -0.64 -4.84 27.84
CA PRO A 63 0.80 -4.65 27.66
C PRO A 63 1.27 -3.22 27.98
N LEU A 64 0.36 -2.24 27.96
CA LEU A 64 0.71 -0.84 28.24
C LEU A 64 0.98 -0.60 29.74
N ASP A 65 0.33 -1.35 30.63
CA ASP A 65 0.59 -1.30 32.08
C ASP A 65 2.05 -1.65 32.41
N LEU A 66 2.66 -2.57 31.64
CA LEU A 66 4.07 -2.91 31.81
C LEU A 66 5.00 -1.72 31.49
N ILE A 67 4.65 -0.86 30.53
CA ILE A 67 5.44 0.32 30.18
C ILE A 67 5.42 1.31 31.35
N ASP A 68 4.26 1.55 31.94
CA ASP A 68 4.12 2.47 33.07
C ASP A 68 4.84 1.95 34.31
N ARG A 69 4.74 0.65 34.59
CA ARG A 69 5.49 0.00 35.69
C ARG A 69 7.00 0.04 35.48
N MET A 70 7.47 -0.23 34.26
CA MET A 70 8.88 -0.13 33.90
C MET A 70 9.40 1.28 34.18
N ARG A 71 8.66 2.31 33.77
CA ARG A 71 9.02 3.72 34.02
C ARG A 71 9.04 4.06 35.51
N GLY A 72 8.14 3.49 36.31
CA GLY A 72 8.10 3.70 37.75
C GLY A 72 9.21 2.98 38.52
N ALA A 73 9.87 1.98 37.92
CA ALA A 73 10.86 1.14 38.59
C ALA A 73 12.26 1.77 38.68
N THR A 74 12.53 2.87 37.97
CA THR A 74 13.82 3.55 37.99
C THR A 74 13.67 5.06 37.82
N LYS A 75 14.67 5.82 38.26
CA LYS A 75 14.79 7.27 38.02
C LYS A 75 15.45 7.59 36.68
N ASP A 76 16.12 6.61 36.09
CA ASP A 76 16.80 6.71 34.80
C ASP A 76 15.80 6.56 33.64
N LEU A 77 16.22 6.91 32.42
CA LEU A 77 15.39 6.70 31.25
C LEU A 77 15.32 5.21 30.92
N SER A 78 14.14 4.61 31.10
CA SER A 78 13.88 3.21 30.75
C SER A 78 13.49 3.02 29.29
N GLY A 79 13.97 1.91 28.72
CA GLY A 79 13.53 1.44 27.41
C GLY A 79 13.62 -0.06 27.22
N PHE A 80 13.28 -0.50 26.02
CA PHE A 80 13.21 -1.91 25.66
C PHE A 80 13.39 -2.12 24.16
N ARG A 81 13.70 -3.35 23.77
CA ARG A 81 13.73 -3.79 22.37
C ARG A 81 12.36 -4.31 21.95
N LEU A 82 11.94 -3.92 20.75
CA LEU A 82 10.67 -4.34 20.16
C LEU A 82 10.91 -4.82 18.72
N PHE A 83 10.54 -6.06 18.43
CA PHE A 83 10.68 -6.67 17.12
C PHE A 83 9.38 -6.66 16.33
N SER A 84 9.47 -6.96 15.03
CA SER A 84 8.33 -6.95 14.12
C SER A 84 7.27 -8.00 14.46
N ASP A 85 7.65 -9.09 15.12
CA ASP A 85 6.79 -10.19 15.57
C ASP A 85 6.31 -10.04 17.03
N HIS A 86 6.65 -8.93 17.70
CA HIS A 86 6.15 -8.63 19.04
C HIS A 86 4.76 -7.97 19.01
N ASP A 87 4.21 -7.67 20.19
CA ASP A 87 2.86 -7.12 20.34
C ASP A 87 2.64 -5.82 19.54
N ALA A 88 1.78 -5.90 18.52
CA ALA A 88 1.47 -4.78 17.63
C ALA A 88 0.82 -3.59 18.36
N ARG A 89 0.15 -3.81 19.50
CA ARG A 89 -0.48 -2.74 20.31
C ARG A 89 0.59 -1.85 20.94
N VAL A 90 1.72 -2.44 21.33
CA VAL A 90 2.87 -1.73 21.91
C VAL A 90 3.57 -0.90 20.85
N LEU A 91 3.80 -1.48 19.65
CA LEU A 91 4.38 -0.76 18.53
C LEU A 91 3.57 0.50 18.21
N ASP A 92 2.26 0.34 18.08
CA ASP A 92 1.31 1.41 17.81
C ASP A 92 1.29 2.49 18.90
N HIS A 93 1.36 2.08 20.17
CA HIS A 93 1.46 2.99 21.29
C HIS A 93 2.76 3.81 21.25
N CYS A 94 3.91 3.13 21.12
CA CYS A 94 5.22 3.79 21.09
C CYS A 94 5.33 4.76 19.91
N LEU A 95 4.92 4.35 18.71
CA LEU A 95 4.99 5.17 17.51
C LEU A 95 4.15 6.45 17.64
N ARG A 96 2.95 6.40 18.22
CA ARG A 96 2.09 7.58 18.41
C ARG A 96 2.47 8.45 19.61
N ASN A 97 3.21 7.91 20.58
CA ASN A 97 3.58 8.61 21.80
C ASN A 97 4.79 9.54 21.59
N ARG A 98 4.56 10.85 21.53
CA ARG A 98 5.60 11.90 21.39
C ARG A 98 6.63 11.96 22.52
N LYS A 99 6.35 11.33 23.66
CA LYS A 99 7.27 11.27 24.80
C LYS A 99 8.11 9.99 24.83
N CYS A 100 7.83 9.04 23.95
CA CYS A 100 8.66 7.86 23.74
C CYS A 100 9.69 8.18 22.65
N ALA A 101 10.98 8.08 22.93
CA ALA A 101 12.02 8.20 21.92
C ALA A 101 12.14 6.90 21.09
N LYS A 102 12.37 7.02 19.79
CA LYS A 102 12.46 5.88 18.87
C LYS A 102 13.88 5.75 18.34
N ILE A 103 14.47 4.58 18.49
CA ILE A 103 15.69 4.19 17.78
C ILE A 103 15.30 3.11 16.78
N VAL A 104 15.59 3.31 15.50
CA VAL A 104 15.33 2.34 14.44
C VAL A 104 16.66 1.71 14.02
N LEU A 105 16.84 0.42 14.32
CA LEU A 105 18.03 -0.33 13.97
C LEU A 105 17.76 -1.19 12.74
N THR A 106 18.54 -0.96 11.68
CA THR A 106 18.43 -1.68 10.41
C THR A 106 19.71 -2.48 10.13
N ARG A 107 19.61 -3.45 9.22
CA ARG A 107 20.74 -4.24 8.74
C ARG A 107 20.52 -4.59 7.28
N ASN A 108 21.59 -4.78 6.52
CA ASN A 108 21.54 -5.35 5.18
C ASN A 108 20.64 -6.60 5.16
N ILE A 109 19.60 -6.58 4.33
CA ILE A 109 18.53 -7.58 4.35
C ILE A 109 19.01 -8.97 3.92
N VAL A 110 19.98 -9.03 3.00
CA VAL A 110 20.61 -10.28 2.55
C VAL A 110 21.42 -10.90 3.70
N GLU A 111 22.20 -10.09 4.40
CA GLU A 111 22.96 -10.58 5.55
C GLU A 111 22.07 -11.09 6.69
N SER A 112 20.97 -10.40 6.96
CA SER A 112 19.97 -10.80 7.96
C SER A 112 19.33 -12.13 7.59
N TYR A 113 18.91 -12.30 6.33
CA TYR A 113 18.35 -13.55 5.82
C TYR A 113 19.34 -14.72 5.94
N VAL A 114 20.57 -14.55 5.45
CA VAL A 114 21.61 -15.58 5.53
C VAL A 114 21.95 -15.92 6.98
N SER A 115 22.04 -14.91 7.86
CA SER A 115 22.24 -15.16 9.29
C SER A 115 21.09 -15.93 9.94
N LEU A 116 19.85 -15.66 9.55
CA LEU A 116 18.67 -16.37 10.06
C LEU A 116 18.68 -17.84 9.59
N LYS A 117 18.99 -18.09 8.31
CA LYS A 117 19.10 -19.44 7.75
C LYS A 117 20.22 -20.23 8.43
N THR A 118 21.39 -19.63 8.65
CA THR A 118 22.49 -20.27 9.38
C THR A 118 22.07 -20.60 10.82
N ALA A 119 21.44 -19.68 11.55
CA ALA A 119 20.98 -19.93 12.92
C ALA A 119 19.95 -21.07 13.00
N ARG A 120 18.98 -21.11 12.07
CA ARG A 120 18.00 -22.20 11.96
C ARG A 120 18.67 -23.55 11.68
N ALA A 121 19.70 -23.55 10.83
CA ALA A 121 20.44 -24.77 10.48
C ALA A 121 21.38 -25.27 11.60
N THR A 122 21.97 -24.36 12.39
CA THR A 122 22.98 -24.70 13.42
C THR A 122 22.41 -24.79 14.84
N GLY A 123 21.20 -24.29 15.07
CA GLY A 123 20.60 -24.14 16.41
C GLY A 123 21.29 -23.09 17.28
N GLN A 124 22.19 -22.28 16.72
CA GLN A 124 23.00 -21.31 17.45
C GLN A 124 22.44 -19.89 17.31
N TRP A 125 21.82 -19.39 18.38
CA TRP A 125 21.16 -18.08 18.41
C TRP A 125 22.06 -16.94 18.94
N TRP A 126 23.15 -17.28 19.65
CA TRP A 126 24.15 -16.35 20.20
C TRP A 126 25.58 -16.87 19.99
N VAL A 127 26.53 -15.96 19.71
CA VAL A 127 27.97 -16.25 19.61
C VAL A 127 28.66 -15.43 20.70
N GLY A 128 29.06 -16.08 21.78
CA GLY A 128 29.89 -15.48 22.84
C GLY A 128 31.38 -15.83 22.70
N ASP A 129 32.13 -15.69 23.80
CA ASP A 129 33.60 -15.90 23.91
C ASP A 129 34.05 -17.39 23.90
N MET A 130 33.63 -18.19 22.92
CA MET A 130 34.16 -19.57 22.75
C MET A 130 34.67 -19.83 21.32
N PRO A 131 35.74 -20.62 21.11
CA PRO A 131 36.52 -20.64 19.87
C PRO A 131 35.94 -21.50 18.74
N LYS A 132 34.69 -21.96 18.85
CA LYS A 132 34.09 -22.87 17.85
C LYS A 132 32.68 -22.42 17.48
N ALA A 133 32.58 -21.37 16.67
CA ALA A 133 31.38 -21.14 15.87
C ALA A 133 31.19 -22.34 14.92
N LYS A 134 30.05 -23.05 15.00
CA LYS A 134 29.75 -24.10 14.01
C LYS A 134 29.47 -23.42 12.67
N SER A 135 30.38 -23.58 11.71
CA SER A 135 30.27 -22.99 10.37
C SER A 135 29.21 -23.70 9.52
N GLY A 136 27.94 -23.39 9.75
CA GLY A 136 26.85 -23.82 8.87
C GLY A 136 26.70 -22.86 7.68
N LYS A 137 26.84 -23.37 6.44
CA LYS A 137 26.46 -22.61 5.25
C LYS A 137 24.94 -22.61 5.10
N ALA A 138 24.37 -21.48 4.68
CA ALA A 138 22.94 -21.35 4.40
C ALA A 138 22.64 -21.66 2.93
N THR A 139 21.51 -22.30 2.65
CA THR A 139 20.95 -22.38 1.29
C THR A 139 19.99 -21.22 1.07
N PHE A 140 20.16 -20.49 -0.02
CA PHE A 140 19.32 -19.37 -0.44
C PHE A 140 18.11 -19.87 -1.25
N HIS A 141 16.92 -19.37 -0.91
CA HIS A 141 15.69 -19.67 -1.65
C HIS A 141 15.03 -18.36 -2.12
N PRO A 142 14.86 -18.12 -3.43
CA PRO A 142 14.32 -16.86 -3.95
C PRO A 142 12.93 -16.49 -3.41
N ASP A 143 12.01 -17.45 -3.33
CA ASP A 143 10.64 -17.19 -2.85
C ASP A 143 10.60 -16.85 -1.36
N GLU A 144 11.36 -17.61 -0.54
CA GLU A 144 11.49 -17.34 0.89
C GLU A 144 12.14 -15.97 1.13
N PHE A 145 13.18 -15.63 0.35
CA PHE A 145 13.84 -14.33 0.44
C PHE A 145 12.92 -13.18 0.01
N SER A 146 12.07 -13.40 -0.98
CA SER A 146 11.08 -12.41 -1.44
C SER A 146 10.02 -12.16 -0.36
N ALA A 147 9.46 -13.22 0.24
CA ALA A 147 8.54 -13.10 1.37
C ALA A 147 9.21 -12.42 2.59
N TYR A 148 10.43 -12.82 2.91
CA TYR A 148 11.26 -12.22 3.96
C TYR A 148 11.45 -10.72 3.73
N THR A 149 11.73 -10.32 2.49
CA THR A 149 11.94 -8.92 2.10
C THR A 149 10.66 -8.10 2.18
N ALA A 150 9.54 -8.66 1.70
CA ALA A 150 8.23 -8.00 1.76
C ALA A 150 7.80 -7.70 3.20
N GLU A 151 7.94 -8.67 4.11
CA GLU A 151 7.61 -8.51 5.54
C GLU A 151 8.39 -7.36 6.20
N ARG A 152 9.69 -7.27 5.91
CA ARG A 152 10.57 -6.24 6.49
C ARG A 152 10.35 -4.86 5.90
N THR A 153 10.10 -4.81 4.60
CA THR A 153 9.73 -3.56 3.92
C THR A 153 8.42 -3.02 4.49
N ALA A 154 7.40 -3.88 4.64
CA ALA A 154 6.13 -3.49 5.26
C ALA A 154 6.28 -3.01 6.72
N TYR A 155 7.15 -3.62 7.51
CA TYR A 155 7.45 -3.17 8.87
C TYR A 155 8.09 -1.78 8.91
N LEU A 156 9.11 -1.54 8.07
CA LEU A 156 9.77 -0.23 7.99
C LEU A 156 8.84 0.84 7.43
N ASP A 157 8.02 0.52 6.43
CA ASP A 157 7.00 1.41 5.88
C ASP A 157 5.96 1.79 6.91
N ARG A 158 5.52 0.84 7.75
CA ARG A 158 4.61 1.10 8.87
C ARG A 158 5.23 2.09 9.86
N ILE A 159 6.50 1.92 10.23
CA ILE A 159 7.22 2.86 11.10
C ILE A 159 7.30 4.25 10.44
N ARG A 160 7.78 4.31 9.19
CA ARG A 160 7.92 5.56 8.43
C ARG A 160 6.60 6.32 8.36
N ARG A 161 5.53 5.64 7.94
CA ARG A 161 4.19 6.22 7.81
C ARG A 161 3.66 6.73 9.15
N ALA A 162 3.78 5.96 10.23
CA ALA A 162 3.32 6.40 11.55
C ALA A 162 4.09 7.64 12.06
N LEU A 163 5.40 7.71 11.82
CA LEU A 163 6.21 8.88 12.17
C LEU A 163 5.81 10.11 11.33
N GLN A 164 5.58 9.92 10.02
CA GLN A 164 5.11 10.98 9.12
C GLN A 164 3.73 11.51 9.54
N GLU A 165 2.75 10.63 9.75
CA GLU A 165 1.39 11.00 10.16
C GLU A 165 1.34 11.75 11.49
N THR A 166 2.29 11.47 12.40
CA THR A 166 2.33 12.07 13.74
C THR A 166 3.30 13.24 13.87
N GLY A 167 4.06 13.56 12.81
CA GLY A 167 5.09 14.59 12.79
C GLY A 167 6.26 14.31 13.74
N GLN A 168 6.66 13.04 13.87
CA GLN A 168 7.74 12.58 14.74
C GLN A 168 8.96 12.13 13.94
N THR A 169 10.11 12.00 14.61
CA THR A 169 11.34 11.44 14.06
C THR A 169 11.86 10.30 14.93
N ALA A 170 12.78 9.51 14.37
CA ALA A 170 13.52 8.46 15.05
C ALA A 170 15.03 8.65 14.81
N PHE A 171 15.84 8.09 15.71
CA PHE A 171 17.28 7.98 15.50
C PHE A 171 17.57 6.69 14.74
N TYR A 172 18.07 6.79 13.52
CA TYR A 172 18.34 5.65 12.65
C TYR A 172 19.78 5.18 12.82
N ILE A 173 19.97 3.88 12.97
CA ILE A 173 21.28 3.23 13.09
C ILE A 173 21.32 2.06 12.11
N ASP A 174 22.36 1.98 11.30
CA ASP A 174 22.69 0.76 10.55
C ASP A 174 23.56 -0.15 11.45
N GLN A 175 23.41 -1.46 11.34
CA GLN A 175 24.22 -2.43 12.06
C GLN A 175 25.73 -2.20 11.88
N ARG A 176 26.16 -1.68 10.73
CA ARG A 176 27.57 -1.33 10.45
C ARG A 176 28.09 -0.21 11.35
N ASP A 177 27.22 0.69 11.79
CA ASP A 177 27.57 1.85 12.61
C ASP A 177 27.60 1.50 14.11
N LEU A 178 27.27 0.27 14.50
CA LEU A 178 27.28 -0.12 15.92
C LEU A 178 28.68 -0.05 16.55
N ASN A 179 29.74 -0.10 15.75
CA ASN A 179 31.12 0.05 16.22
C ASN A 179 31.61 1.50 16.23
N ASP A 180 30.87 2.42 15.63
CA ASP A 180 31.18 3.84 15.63
C ASP A 180 30.79 4.46 16.99
N GLU A 181 31.79 4.91 17.75
CA GLU A 181 31.55 5.45 19.09
C GLU A 181 30.81 6.80 19.04
N ASP A 182 31.01 7.60 18.00
CA ASP A 182 30.36 8.90 17.83
C ASP A 182 28.88 8.74 17.51
N VAL A 183 28.51 7.74 16.69
CA VAL A 183 27.11 7.39 16.41
C VAL A 183 26.40 6.93 17.69
N ILE A 184 27.05 6.09 18.49
CA ILE A 184 26.50 5.58 19.75
C ILE A 184 26.35 6.72 20.78
N ALA A 185 27.33 7.62 20.86
CA ALA A 185 27.21 8.83 21.69
C ALA A 185 26.07 9.75 21.19
N GLY A 186 25.90 9.87 19.87
CA GLY A 186 24.76 10.56 19.26
C GLY A 186 23.42 9.98 19.67
N ALA A 187 23.29 8.65 19.69
CA ALA A 187 22.09 7.96 20.16
C ALA A 187 21.82 8.22 21.65
N ALA A 188 22.85 8.21 22.51
CA ALA A 188 22.71 8.54 23.92
C ALA A 188 22.26 9.99 24.14
N ARG A 189 22.84 10.95 23.39
CA ARG A 189 22.40 12.36 23.42
C ARG A 189 20.97 12.55 22.91
N PHE A 190 20.58 11.81 21.87
CA PHE A 190 19.19 11.79 21.39
C PHE A 190 18.21 11.32 22.47
N LEU A 191 18.62 10.37 23.32
CA LEU A 191 17.85 9.94 24.49
C LEU A 191 17.91 10.94 25.67
N GLY A 192 18.71 12.00 25.57
CA GLY A 192 18.86 13.01 26.61
C GLY A 192 19.80 12.60 27.75
N ALA A 193 20.69 11.63 27.51
CA ALA A 193 21.82 11.32 28.38
C ALA A 193 23.02 12.21 28.07
N GLY A 194 23.89 12.42 29.07
CA GLY A 194 25.17 13.12 28.89
C GLY A 194 26.27 12.17 28.39
N ASP A 195 27.46 12.70 28.15
CA ASP A 195 28.59 11.93 27.57
C ASP A 195 29.30 10.99 28.58
N ARG A 196 28.80 10.87 29.81
CA ARG A 196 29.39 9.99 30.84
C ARG A 196 29.07 8.52 30.57
N ARG A 197 30.12 7.73 30.32
CA ARG A 197 30.05 6.30 30.05
C ARG A 197 30.77 5.52 31.16
N LYS A 198 30.14 4.45 31.65
CA LYS A 198 30.74 3.47 32.55
C LYS A 198 31.71 2.59 31.76
N ASP A 199 32.81 2.18 32.38
CA ASP A 199 33.71 1.17 31.83
C ASP A 199 32.98 -0.18 31.71
N ALA A 200 32.40 -0.43 30.54
CA ALA A 200 31.71 -1.67 30.23
C ALA A 200 32.63 -2.57 29.39
N LYS A 201 32.93 -3.78 29.89
CA LYS A 201 33.48 -4.85 29.05
C LYS A 201 32.39 -5.28 28.06
N LEU A 202 32.40 -4.69 26.87
CA LEU A 202 31.53 -5.08 25.75
C LEU A 202 31.79 -6.57 25.43
N ARG A 203 30.77 -7.42 25.60
CA ARG A 203 30.87 -8.86 25.33
C ARG A 203 30.61 -9.18 23.86
N GLY A 204 29.88 -8.31 23.15
CA GLY A 204 29.61 -8.46 21.73
C GLY A 204 30.80 -8.02 20.85
N LYS A 205 31.70 -8.94 20.52
CA LYS A 205 32.63 -8.74 19.39
C LYS A 205 32.00 -9.28 18.10
N VAL A 206 31.87 -8.44 17.09
CA VAL A 206 31.56 -8.89 15.72
C VAL A 206 32.77 -9.70 15.24
N GLN A 207 32.66 -11.02 15.29
CA GLN A 207 33.66 -11.92 14.73
C GLN A 207 33.66 -11.73 13.20
N HIS A 208 34.86 -11.63 12.62
CA HIS A 208 35.15 -11.35 11.21
C HIS A 208 34.03 -11.79 10.25
N PRO A 209 33.41 -10.86 9.50
CA PRO A 209 32.36 -11.23 8.55
C PRO A 209 32.98 -12.02 7.39
N VAL A 210 32.81 -13.34 7.44
CA VAL A 210 33.05 -14.21 6.29
C VAL A 210 32.15 -13.74 5.14
N PRO A 211 32.66 -13.57 3.90
CA PRO A 211 31.87 -13.07 2.80
C PRO A 211 30.68 -13.99 2.49
N LEU A 212 29.60 -13.43 1.91
CA LEU A 212 28.40 -14.20 1.58
C LEU A 212 28.69 -15.38 0.63
N SER A 213 29.69 -15.23 -0.25
CA SER A 213 30.18 -16.30 -1.14
C SER A 213 30.65 -17.56 -0.41
N GLU A 214 31.15 -17.41 0.81
CA GLU A 214 31.61 -18.53 1.63
C GLU A 214 30.54 -19.02 2.62
N ARG A 215 29.50 -18.20 2.88
CA ARG A 215 28.40 -18.49 3.80
C ARG A 215 27.16 -19.08 3.13
N VAL A 216 27.04 -18.95 1.80
CA VAL A 216 25.88 -19.40 1.03
C VAL A 216 26.27 -20.56 0.11
N THR A 217 25.53 -21.66 0.14
CA THR A 217 25.82 -22.86 -0.66
C THR A 217 25.57 -22.66 -2.16
N ASN A 218 24.52 -21.92 -2.52
CA ASN A 218 24.13 -21.59 -3.89
C ASN A 218 24.28 -20.07 -4.17
N TYR A 219 25.48 -19.55 -3.96
CA TYR A 219 25.77 -18.12 -4.09
C TYR A 219 25.48 -17.55 -5.49
N LEU A 220 25.70 -18.33 -6.56
CA LEU A 220 25.43 -17.88 -7.93
C LEU A 220 23.93 -17.69 -8.18
N ASP A 221 23.09 -18.64 -7.76
CA ASP A 221 21.63 -18.54 -7.85
C ASP A 221 21.10 -17.33 -7.07
N MET A 222 21.68 -17.09 -5.88
CA MET A 222 21.38 -15.88 -5.10
C MET A 222 21.71 -14.61 -5.86
N LYS A 223 22.88 -14.52 -6.52
CA LYS A 223 23.24 -13.34 -7.33
C LYS A 223 22.24 -13.12 -8.47
N THR A 224 21.86 -14.17 -9.18
CA THR A 224 20.88 -14.09 -10.28
C THR A 224 19.53 -13.60 -9.77
N ALA A 225 19.03 -14.18 -8.68
CA ALA A 225 17.76 -13.78 -8.08
C ALA A 225 17.78 -12.34 -7.56
N LEU A 226 18.90 -11.88 -7.01
CA LEU A 226 19.05 -10.49 -6.54
C LEU A 226 19.17 -9.49 -7.70
N ALA A 227 19.83 -9.87 -8.81
CA ALA A 227 19.98 -9.03 -9.99
C ALA A 227 18.66 -8.88 -10.79
N ALA A 228 17.77 -9.87 -10.71
CA ALA A 228 16.43 -9.79 -11.29
C ALA A 228 15.48 -8.90 -10.48
N ARG A 229 15.87 -8.43 -9.30
CA ARG A 229 15.12 -7.40 -8.59
C ARG A 229 15.43 -6.07 -9.26
N ASP A 230 14.42 -5.23 -9.37
CA ASP A 230 14.56 -3.84 -9.80
C ASP A 230 14.68 -2.94 -8.56
N PRO A 231 15.89 -2.73 -8.00
CA PRO A 231 16.06 -1.92 -6.80
C PRO A 231 15.81 -0.42 -7.03
N PHE A 232 15.58 -0.03 -8.29
CA PHE A 232 15.39 1.36 -8.69
C PHE A 232 13.97 1.63 -9.20
N ASP A 233 13.08 0.63 -9.16
CA ASP A 233 11.70 0.70 -9.66
C ASP A 233 11.61 1.24 -11.11
N LEU A 234 12.60 0.95 -11.97
CA LEU A 234 12.65 1.32 -13.39
C LEU A 234 11.49 0.75 -14.22
N GLU A 235 10.99 -0.44 -13.86
CA GLU A 235 9.85 -1.10 -14.51
C GLU A 235 8.52 -0.79 -13.84
N ALA A 236 8.55 -0.16 -12.65
CA ALA A 236 7.32 0.24 -11.96
C ALA A 236 6.68 1.38 -12.73
N LEU A 237 5.41 1.20 -13.14
CA LEU A 237 4.62 2.32 -13.62
C LEU A 237 4.39 3.26 -12.43
N PRO A 238 4.89 4.50 -12.48
CA PRO A 238 4.76 5.38 -11.34
C PRO A 238 3.28 5.74 -11.12
N GLU A 239 2.80 5.52 -9.90
CA GLU A 239 1.44 5.83 -9.49
C GLU A 239 1.38 7.21 -8.85
N PHE A 240 1.02 8.21 -9.65
CA PHE A 240 0.84 9.59 -9.19
C PHE A 240 -0.62 9.93 -8.89
N GLU A 241 -1.55 9.05 -9.28
CA GLU A 241 -2.96 9.25 -9.01
C GLU A 241 -3.27 9.13 -7.51
N PRO A 242 -4.16 9.97 -6.98
CA PRO A 242 -4.56 9.88 -5.59
C PRO A 242 -5.31 8.57 -5.32
N SER A 243 -5.02 7.93 -4.17
CA SER A 243 -5.72 6.74 -3.70
C SER A 243 -7.23 6.99 -3.65
N ARG A 244 -8.01 6.01 -4.12
CA ARG A 244 -9.48 6.12 -4.21
C ARG A 244 -10.17 5.32 -3.12
N GLY A 245 -11.23 5.90 -2.57
CA GLY A 245 -12.16 5.19 -1.70
C GLY A 245 -13.14 4.32 -2.50
N PRO A 246 -13.92 3.45 -1.83
CA PRO A 246 -14.77 2.46 -2.49
C PRO A 246 -16.02 3.03 -3.16
N ASN A 247 -16.39 4.29 -2.89
CA ASN A 247 -17.58 4.94 -3.47
C ASN A 247 -18.90 4.14 -3.36
N VAL A 248 -19.13 3.48 -2.21
CA VAL A 248 -20.32 2.65 -1.97
C VAL A 248 -21.67 3.33 -2.28
N PRO A 249 -21.89 4.64 -2.05
CA PRO A 249 -23.14 5.28 -2.43
C PRO A 249 -23.47 5.20 -3.93
N GLY A 250 -22.46 5.05 -4.78
CA GLY A 250 -22.64 4.91 -6.24
C GLY A 250 -23.05 3.51 -6.70
N TYR A 251 -23.04 2.50 -5.81
CA TYR A 251 -23.34 1.12 -6.20
C TYR A 251 -24.82 0.94 -6.55
N LEU A 252 -25.10 0.04 -7.49
CA LEU A 252 -26.46 -0.37 -7.86
C LEU A 252 -26.73 -1.78 -7.36
N ILE A 253 -27.87 -1.98 -6.72
CA ILE A 253 -28.27 -3.26 -6.15
C ILE A 253 -29.68 -3.58 -6.62
N CYS A 254 -29.89 -4.77 -7.19
CA CYS A 254 -31.24 -5.27 -7.45
C CYS A 254 -31.91 -5.63 -6.11
N ARG A 255 -33.18 -5.28 -5.98
CA ARG A 255 -34.02 -5.56 -4.82
C ARG A 255 -34.39 -7.03 -4.74
N THR A 256 -34.73 -7.62 -5.89
CA THR A 256 -35.25 -9.00 -6.01
C THR A 256 -34.16 -9.97 -6.46
N ALA A 257 -33.37 -9.61 -7.46
CA ALA A 257 -32.22 -10.41 -7.90
C ALA A 257 -30.99 -10.14 -6.99
N PRO A 258 -30.16 -11.15 -6.71
CA PRO A 258 -28.99 -10.97 -5.85
C PRO A 258 -27.80 -10.38 -6.63
N LEU A 259 -27.99 -9.23 -7.28
CA LEU A 259 -27.00 -8.53 -8.10
C LEU A 259 -26.50 -7.26 -7.43
N LEU A 260 -25.19 -7.05 -7.51
CA LEU A 260 -24.50 -5.84 -7.05
C LEU A 260 -23.55 -5.34 -8.13
N TYR A 261 -23.81 -4.17 -8.70
CA TYR A 261 -22.92 -3.49 -9.62
C TYR A 261 -22.14 -2.37 -8.91
N MET A 262 -20.82 -2.40 -9.09
CA MET A 262 -19.87 -1.44 -8.52
C MET A 262 -19.27 -0.62 -9.67
N PRO A 263 -19.86 0.55 -10.00
CA PRO A 263 -19.56 1.24 -11.25
C PRO A 263 -18.16 1.83 -11.32
N VAL A 264 -17.59 1.75 -12.51
CA VAL A 264 -16.47 2.58 -12.96
C VAL A 264 -17.09 3.70 -13.78
N LYS A 265 -17.10 4.93 -13.24
CA LYS A 265 -17.75 6.08 -13.88
C LYS A 265 -17.29 6.25 -15.34
N CYS A 266 -18.23 6.49 -16.24
CA CYS A 266 -18.04 6.60 -17.70
C CYS A 266 -17.70 5.29 -18.41
N ALA A 267 -17.79 4.15 -17.73
CA ALA A 267 -17.86 2.85 -18.40
C ALA A 267 -19.26 2.63 -19.00
N ALA A 268 -19.78 1.41 -18.98
CA ALA A 268 -21.13 1.09 -19.46
C ALA A 268 -22.25 1.38 -18.43
N ASP A 269 -22.08 2.35 -17.53
CA ASP A 269 -22.94 2.57 -16.35
C ASP A 269 -24.44 2.67 -16.69
N ALA A 270 -24.78 3.45 -17.72
CA ALA A 270 -26.17 3.67 -18.14
C ALA A 270 -26.80 2.40 -18.71
N ARG A 271 -26.06 1.66 -19.55
CA ARG A 271 -26.50 0.39 -20.13
C ARG A 271 -26.70 -0.68 -19.06
N VAL A 272 -25.75 -0.81 -18.14
CA VAL A 272 -25.86 -1.75 -17.01
C VAL A 272 -27.01 -1.37 -16.09
N ARG A 273 -27.24 -0.08 -15.83
CA ARG A 273 -28.40 0.38 -15.05
C ARG A 273 -29.72 -0.03 -15.70
N ARG A 274 -29.90 0.23 -17.00
CA ARG A 274 -31.12 -0.15 -17.73
C ARG A 274 -31.32 -1.66 -17.74
N TRP A 275 -30.24 -2.42 -17.95
CA TRP A 275 -30.26 -3.88 -17.88
C TRP A 275 -30.66 -4.39 -16.48
N MET A 276 -30.06 -3.87 -15.41
CA MET A 276 -30.42 -4.22 -14.03
C MET A 276 -31.86 -3.80 -13.68
N ALA A 277 -32.32 -2.67 -14.20
CA ALA A 277 -33.70 -2.22 -14.04
C ALA A 277 -34.68 -3.18 -14.72
N ALA A 278 -34.36 -3.68 -15.92
CA ALA A 278 -35.15 -4.70 -16.59
C ALA A 278 -35.20 -6.02 -15.81
N VAL A 279 -34.09 -6.41 -15.15
CA VAL A 279 -34.05 -7.55 -14.23
C VAL A 279 -34.98 -7.34 -13.03
N ASP A 280 -35.02 -6.14 -12.46
CA ASP A 280 -35.66 -5.86 -11.17
C ASP A 280 -37.06 -5.20 -11.30
N GLY A 281 -37.58 -5.09 -12.53
CA GLY A 281 -38.91 -4.56 -12.83
C GLY A 281 -39.05 -3.04 -12.79
N GLY A 282 -37.95 -2.28 -12.96
CA GLY A 282 -37.95 -0.81 -13.10
C GLY A 282 -36.76 -0.11 -12.42
N GLU A 283 -36.39 1.07 -12.92
CA GLU A 283 -35.28 1.86 -12.34
C GLU A 283 -35.55 2.33 -10.91
N ASP A 284 -36.81 2.62 -10.57
CA ASP A 284 -37.25 3.02 -9.23
C ASP A 284 -37.11 1.89 -8.19
N LYS A 285 -36.89 0.64 -8.65
CA LYS A 285 -36.71 -0.52 -7.79
C LYS A 285 -35.26 -0.70 -7.32
N LEU A 286 -34.30 -0.24 -8.12
CA LEU A 286 -32.88 -0.35 -7.83
C LEU A 286 -32.51 0.39 -6.55
N ILE A 287 -31.78 -0.29 -5.68
CA ILE A 287 -31.29 0.28 -4.43
C ILE A 287 -29.95 0.98 -4.71
N THR A 288 -29.86 2.25 -4.35
CA THR A 288 -28.67 3.09 -4.51
C THR A 288 -28.37 3.86 -3.21
N GLY A 289 -27.31 4.67 -3.18
CA GLY A 289 -27.03 5.59 -2.06
C GLY A 289 -26.70 4.89 -0.73
N GLN A 290 -26.32 3.62 -0.77
CA GLN A 290 -26.06 2.84 0.45
C GLN A 290 -24.80 3.33 1.16
N THR A 291 -24.83 3.28 2.49
CA THR A 291 -23.62 3.36 3.32
C THR A 291 -22.90 2.01 3.36
N GLN A 292 -21.61 2.02 3.70
CA GLN A 292 -20.82 0.81 3.95
C GLN A 292 -21.48 -0.15 4.96
N LYS A 293 -22.12 0.38 6.01
CA LYS A 293 -22.84 -0.40 7.02
C LYS A 293 -24.05 -1.11 6.42
N GLN A 294 -24.87 -0.39 5.66
CA GLN A 294 -26.06 -0.96 5.02
C GLN A 294 -25.69 -2.00 3.97
N LEU A 295 -24.64 -1.76 3.17
CA LEU A 295 -24.18 -2.75 2.19
C LEU A 295 -23.68 -4.04 2.85
N ARG A 296 -22.95 -3.95 3.97
CA ARG A 296 -22.56 -5.14 4.76
C ARG A 296 -23.78 -5.90 5.29
N GLN A 297 -24.82 -5.17 5.72
CA GLN A 297 -26.07 -5.79 6.16
C GLN A 297 -26.79 -6.50 5.02
N TRP A 298 -26.89 -5.87 3.85
CA TRP A 298 -27.46 -6.47 2.65
C TRP A 298 -26.72 -7.75 2.25
N LYS A 299 -25.38 -7.71 2.16
CA LYS A 299 -24.55 -8.89 1.82
C LYS A 299 -24.79 -10.06 2.78
N ARG A 300 -24.88 -9.81 4.09
CA ARG A 300 -25.17 -10.85 5.09
C ARG A 300 -26.58 -11.42 4.97
N LYS A 301 -27.58 -10.58 4.66
CA LYS A 301 -28.98 -11.01 4.52
C LYS A 301 -29.20 -11.83 3.25
N GLN A 302 -28.61 -11.43 2.13
CA GLN A 302 -28.77 -12.13 0.85
C GLN A 302 -27.99 -13.45 0.79
N GLY A 303 -26.82 -13.53 1.42
CA GLY A 303 -25.94 -14.68 1.31
C GLY A 303 -25.27 -14.74 -0.07
N ARG A 304 -25.64 -15.69 -0.92
CA ARG A 304 -25.07 -15.83 -2.27
C ARG A 304 -25.56 -14.67 -3.15
N HIS A 305 -24.61 -13.88 -3.65
CA HIS A 305 -24.86 -12.74 -4.54
C HIS A 305 -23.81 -12.68 -5.64
N ALA A 306 -24.15 -12.09 -6.77
CA ALA A 306 -23.21 -11.81 -7.84
C ALA A 306 -22.83 -10.33 -7.82
N SER A 307 -21.56 -10.05 -7.52
CA SER A 307 -21.04 -8.69 -7.54
C SER A 307 -20.05 -8.48 -8.68
N PHE A 308 -20.19 -7.40 -9.43
CA PHE A 308 -19.37 -7.17 -10.62
C PHE A 308 -19.11 -5.69 -10.85
N THR A 309 -18.12 -5.43 -11.69
CA THR A 309 -17.83 -4.12 -12.26
C THR A 309 -17.59 -4.26 -13.76
N VAL A 310 -17.63 -3.15 -14.49
CA VAL A 310 -17.39 -3.14 -15.94
C VAL A 310 -16.23 -2.19 -16.21
N VAL A 311 -15.26 -2.65 -16.98
CA VAL A 311 -14.19 -1.85 -17.54
C VAL A 311 -14.42 -1.67 -19.03
N SER A 312 -14.11 -0.48 -19.52
CA SER A 312 -14.30 -0.06 -20.90
C SER A 312 -12.96 0.21 -21.55
N HIS A 313 -12.91 0.15 -22.88
CA HIS A 313 -11.68 0.54 -23.58
C HIS A 313 -11.30 1.99 -23.21
N PRO A 314 -10.02 2.30 -22.89
CA PRO A 314 -9.63 3.62 -22.39
C PRO A 314 -10.04 4.79 -23.29
N VAL A 315 -9.93 4.62 -24.62
CA VAL A 315 -10.38 5.63 -25.61
C VAL A 315 -11.88 5.91 -25.47
N ALA A 316 -12.73 4.88 -25.51
CA ALA A 316 -14.19 5.04 -25.42
C ALA A 316 -14.61 5.68 -24.09
N ARG A 317 -14.00 5.23 -23.00
CA ARG A 317 -14.29 5.80 -21.68
C ARG A 317 -13.87 7.26 -21.57
N ALA A 318 -12.68 7.62 -22.05
CA ALA A 318 -12.22 9.00 -22.06
C ALA A 318 -13.10 9.89 -22.95
N HIS A 319 -13.55 9.36 -24.09
CA HIS A 319 -14.47 10.06 -24.99
C HIS A 319 -15.82 10.35 -24.33
N ARG A 320 -16.42 9.37 -23.64
CA ARG A 320 -17.63 9.61 -22.83
C ARG A 320 -17.41 10.66 -21.75
N ALA A 321 -16.28 10.62 -21.05
CA ALA A 321 -15.96 11.61 -20.04
C ALA A 321 -15.82 13.02 -20.64
N PHE A 322 -15.18 13.13 -21.81
CA PHE A 322 -15.07 14.37 -22.57
C PHE A 322 -16.44 14.90 -22.98
N CYS A 323 -17.24 14.09 -23.68
CA CYS A 323 -18.57 14.45 -24.16
C CYS A 323 -19.56 14.79 -23.04
N GLN A 324 -19.43 14.14 -21.86
CA GLN A 324 -20.35 14.35 -20.75
C GLN A 324 -19.95 15.51 -19.83
N PHE A 325 -18.66 15.71 -19.58
CA PHE A 325 -18.20 16.62 -18.52
C PHE A 325 -17.40 17.81 -19.00
N ILE A 326 -16.87 17.80 -20.22
CA ILE A 326 -15.96 18.85 -20.72
C ILE A 326 -16.57 19.60 -21.92
N LEU A 327 -17.10 18.86 -22.90
CA LEU A 327 -17.67 19.42 -24.11
C LEU A 327 -18.90 20.33 -23.85
N PRO A 328 -19.91 19.92 -23.04
CA PRO A 328 -21.14 20.68 -22.91
C PRO A 328 -20.93 22.00 -22.16
N LYS A 329 -21.81 22.97 -22.43
CA LYS A 329 -21.83 24.29 -21.76
C LYS A 329 -22.77 24.37 -20.56
N GLU A 330 -23.46 23.28 -20.26
CA GLU A 330 -24.47 23.20 -19.20
C GLU A 330 -24.24 21.98 -18.29
N PRO A 331 -24.78 21.99 -17.06
CA PRO A 331 -24.75 20.83 -16.17
C PRO A 331 -25.22 19.55 -16.88
N PRO A 332 -24.54 18.40 -16.69
CA PRO A 332 -23.60 18.10 -15.61
C PRO A 332 -22.13 18.48 -15.88
N ALA A 333 -21.84 19.31 -16.90
CA ALA A 333 -20.48 19.71 -17.24
C ALA A 333 -19.71 20.38 -16.08
N PHE A 334 -18.40 20.14 -16.05
CA PHE A 334 -17.48 20.75 -15.10
C PHE A 334 -16.97 22.09 -15.65
N LEU A 335 -17.83 23.11 -15.68
CA LEU A 335 -17.55 24.41 -16.30
C LEU A 335 -16.22 25.04 -15.84
N GLY A 336 -15.92 24.97 -14.54
CA GLY A 336 -14.64 25.49 -14.03
C GLY A 336 -13.41 24.70 -14.51
N ILE A 337 -13.51 23.39 -14.73
CA ILE A 337 -12.42 22.58 -15.30
C ILE A 337 -12.32 22.88 -16.80
N ARG A 338 -13.46 22.93 -17.51
CA ARG A 338 -13.54 23.31 -18.93
C ARG A 338 -12.82 24.63 -19.20
N ASP A 339 -13.11 25.67 -18.41
CA ASP A 339 -12.47 26.99 -18.57
C ASP A 339 -10.95 26.94 -18.37
N VAL A 340 -10.48 26.15 -17.40
CA VAL A 340 -9.03 25.98 -17.16
C VAL A 340 -8.38 25.21 -18.32
N LEU A 341 -9.05 24.19 -18.88
CA LEU A 341 -8.54 23.46 -20.04
C LEU A 341 -8.40 24.36 -21.26
N ILE A 342 -9.39 25.23 -21.52
CA ILE A 342 -9.32 26.20 -22.63
C ILE A 342 -8.17 27.18 -22.43
N ARG A 343 -8.02 27.74 -21.22
CA ARG A 343 -7.05 28.83 -20.96
C ARG A 343 -5.60 28.36 -20.79
N ASN A 344 -5.40 27.21 -20.15
CA ASN A 344 -4.08 26.79 -19.66
C ASN A 344 -3.55 25.52 -20.34
N TYR A 345 -4.39 24.80 -21.08
CA TYR A 345 -4.04 23.54 -21.74
C TYR A 345 -4.39 23.54 -23.23
N ASP A 346 -4.59 24.74 -23.81
CA ASP A 346 -4.86 24.98 -25.23
C ASP A 346 -5.97 24.10 -25.82
N LEU A 347 -6.97 23.75 -24.99
CA LEU A 347 -8.11 22.98 -25.45
C LEU A 347 -9.01 23.87 -26.31
N VAL A 348 -8.99 23.63 -27.62
CA VAL A 348 -9.88 24.30 -28.57
C VAL A 348 -11.25 23.63 -28.52
N LEU A 349 -12.26 24.36 -28.05
CA LEU A 349 -13.66 23.97 -28.10
C LEU A 349 -14.42 25.03 -28.91
N PRO A 350 -15.39 24.64 -29.75
CA PRO A 350 -16.16 25.58 -30.55
C PRO A 350 -17.02 26.50 -29.68
N ASP A 351 -17.33 27.67 -30.23
CA ASP A 351 -18.24 28.62 -29.59
C ASP A 351 -19.71 28.29 -29.90
N GLU A 352 -20.02 27.61 -31.00
CA GLU A 352 -21.39 27.13 -31.31
C GLU A 352 -21.42 25.65 -31.70
N GLU A 353 -22.52 24.96 -31.40
CA GLU A 353 -22.68 23.53 -31.73
C GLU A 353 -22.64 23.26 -33.25
N SER A 354 -23.01 24.25 -34.06
CA SER A 354 -22.94 24.18 -35.53
C SER A 354 -21.52 24.17 -36.10
N GLU A 355 -20.50 24.49 -35.28
CA GLU A 355 -19.08 24.49 -35.68
C GLU A 355 -18.35 23.20 -35.30
N PHE A 356 -19.06 22.20 -34.76
CA PHE A 356 -18.46 20.97 -34.25
C PHE A 356 -18.60 19.81 -35.23
N ASP A 357 -17.85 19.88 -36.33
CA ASP A 357 -17.67 18.74 -37.23
C ASP A 357 -16.73 17.67 -36.63
N ASN A 358 -16.55 16.57 -37.37
CA ASN A 358 -15.74 15.44 -36.90
C ASN A 358 -14.25 15.81 -36.70
N ASP A 359 -13.72 16.74 -37.51
CA ASP A 359 -12.32 17.18 -37.40
C ASP A 359 -12.13 18.05 -36.14
N ALA A 360 -13.04 18.99 -35.90
CA ALA A 360 -13.06 19.81 -34.68
C ALA A 360 -13.24 18.94 -33.43
N HIS A 361 -14.09 17.92 -33.48
CA HIS A 361 -14.28 16.96 -32.39
C HIS A 361 -13.01 16.16 -32.15
N ALA A 362 -12.41 15.58 -33.19
CA ALA A 362 -11.18 14.82 -33.08
C ALA A 362 -10.05 15.65 -32.45
N ALA A 363 -9.87 16.90 -32.90
CA ALA A 363 -8.86 17.82 -32.39
C ALA A 363 -9.10 18.16 -30.90
N ALA A 364 -10.33 18.48 -30.53
CA ALA A 364 -10.70 18.78 -29.15
C ALA A 364 -10.49 17.56 -28.23
N PHE A 365 -10.93 16.38 -28.66
CA PHE A 365 -10.77 15.16 -27.88
C PHE A 365 -9.30 14.77 -27.73
N LEU A 366 -8.49 14.90 -28.78
CA LEU A 366 -7.05 14.69 -28.72
C LEU A 366 -6.38 15.67 -27.73
N GLY A 367 -6.79 16.93 -27.71
CA GLY A 367 -6.35 17.92 -26.71
C GLY A 367 -6.67 17.47 -25.28
N PHE A 368 -7.88 16.95 -25.06
CA PHE A 368 -8.28 16.40 -23.76
C PHE A 368 -7.42 15.19 -23.34
N LEU A 369 -7.13 14.25 -24.25
CA LEU A 369 -6.25 13.11 -23.96
C LEU A 369 -4.81 13.54 -23.60
N ARG A 370 -4.29 14.57 -24.27
CA ARG A 370 -2.97 15.15 -23.94
C ARG A 370 -2.96 15.76 -22.55
N PHE A 371 -4.02 16.48 -22.18
CA PHE A 371 -4.21 16.97 -20.81
C PHE A 371 -4.24 15.80 -19.81
N LEU A 372 -4.98 14.73 -20.11
CA LEU A 372 -5.12 13.58 -19.21
C LEU A 372 -3.79 12.92 -18.88
N LYS A 373 -2.86 12.82 -19.83
CA LYS A 373 -1.50 12.33 -19.56
C LYS A 373 -0.81 13.11 -18.44
N GLY A 374 -0.86 14.44 -18.51
CA GLY A 374 -0.31 15.31 -17.46
C GLY A 374 -1.10 15.19 -16.15
N ASN A 375 -2.43 15.11 -16.24
CA ASN A 375 -3.31 15.05 -15.07
C ASN A 375 -3.11 13.78 -14.25
N LEU A 376 -3.09 12.62 -14.91
CA LEU A 376 -2.87 11.32 -14.28
C LEU A 376 -1.41 11.16 -13.84
N GLY A 377 -0.47 11.83 -14.50
CA GLY A 377 0.94 11.92 -14.11
C GLY A 377 1.24 12.90 -12.96
N GLY A 378 0.24 13.54 -12.36
CA GLY A 378 0.43 14.49 -11.24
C GLY A 378 1.09 15.81 -11.65
N GLN A 379 1.13 16.13 -12.94
CA GLN A 379 1.80 17.32 -13.50
C GLN A 379 0.86 18.53 -13.62
N THR A 380 -0.39 18.41 -13.17
CA THR A 380 -1.40 19.47 -13.23
C THR A 380 -2.00 19.73 -11.86
N SER A 381 -2.47 20.96 -11.61
CA SER A 381 -3.20 21.32 -10.40
C SER A 381 -4.68 20.90 -10.40
N ILE A 382 -5.21 20.42 -11.54
CA ILE A 382 -6.60 19.98 -11.65
C ILE A 382 -6.76 18.62 -10.95
N ARG A 383 -7.84 18.45 -10.16
CA ARG A 383 -8.14 17.18 -9.50
C ARG A 383 -8.33 16.05 -10.52
N VAL A 384 -7.95 14.81 -10.17
CA VAL A 384 -8.28 13.62 -10.98
C VAL A 384 -9.69 13.14 -10.63
N ASP A 385 -10.68 13.47 -11.45
CA ASP A 385 -12.08 13.04 -11.27
C ASP A 385 -12.28 11.55 -11.58
N SER A 386 -13.26 10.91 -10.96
CA SER A 386 -13.54 9.49 -11.20
C SER A 386 -14.02 9.20 -12.62
N ALA A 387 -14.50 10.21 -13.35
CA ALA A 387 -14.92 10.06 -14.75
C ALA A 387 -13.76 9.71 -15.71
N TRP A 388 -12.54 10.16 -15.40
CA TRP A 388 -11.37 9.95 -16.28
C TRP A 388 -10.13 9.40 -15.55
N ALA A 389 -10.21 9.13 -14.25
CA ALA A 389 -9.19 8.37 -13.54
C ALA A 389 -8.86 7.03 -14.23
N SER A 390 -7.69 6.45 -13.97
CA SER A 390 -7.45 5.07 -14.42
C SER A 390 -8.48 4.12 -13.80
N GLN A 391 -8.95 3.18 -14.61
CA GLN A 391 -9.90 2.16 -14.18
C GLN A 391 -9.26 1.24 -13.14
N VAL A 392 -7.95 1.00 -13.25
CA VAL A 392 -7.17 0.27 -12.23
C VAL A 392 -7.31 0.93 -10.87
N ALA A 393 -7.09 2.25 -10.76
CA ALA A 393 -7.20 2.97 -9.50
C ALA A 393 -8.63 2.93 -8.92
N VAL A 394 -9.65 2.97 -9.79
CA VAL A 394 -11.05 2.86 -9.36
C VAL A 394 -11.35 1.45 -8.82
N VAL A 395 -10.93 0.40 -9.53
CA VAL A 395 -11.13 -1.01 -9.13
C VAL A 395 -10.38 -1.31 -7.83
N GLN A 396 -9.15 -0.82 -7.67
CA GLN A 396 -8.39 -0.94 -6.41
C GLN A 396 -9.13 -0.26 -5.25
N GLY A 397 -9.69 0.93 -5.47
CA GLY A 397 -10.52 1.63 -4.47
C GLY A 397 -11.76 0.84 -4.05
N ILE A 398 -12.46 0.22 -5.02
CA ILE A 398 -13.59 -0.69 -4.78
C ILE A 398 -13.13 -1.89 -3.94
N ALA A 399 -12.04 -2.54 -4.34
CA ALA A 399 -11.48 -3.72 -3.68
C ALA A 399 -11.06 -3.46 -2.22
N GLY A 400 -10.69 -2.22 -1.89
CA GLY A 400 -10.40 -1.80 -0.52
C GLY A 400 -11.58 -1.96 0.46
N PHE A 401 -12.81 -2.09 -0.05
CA PHE A 401 -14.00 -2.40 0.76
C PHE A 401 -14.62 -3.76 0.43
N ALA A 402 -14.81 -4.05 -0.85
CA ALA A 402 -15.38 -5.30 -1.32
C ALA A 402 -14.86 -5.59 -2.74
N ALA A 403 -14.18 -6.73 -2.91
CA ALA A 403 -13.76 -7.18 -4.23
C ALA A 403 -14.99 -7.55 -5.09
N PRO A 404 -15.07 -7.09 -6.36
CA PRO A 404 -15.97 -7.66 -7.36
C PRO A 404 -15.66 -9.14 -7.56
N GLU A 405 -16.70 -9.96 -7.73
CA GLU A 405 -16.54 -11.36 -8.16
C GLU A 405 -16.19 -11.46 -9.65
N ALA A 406 -16.51 -10.43 -10.42
CA ALA A 406 -16.19 -10.34 -11.84
C ALA A 406 -15.86 -8.90 -12.24
N ILE A 407 -14.85 -8.75 -13.09
CA ILE A 407 -14.51 -7.52 -13.81
C ILE A 407 -14.80 -7.82 -15.27
N LEU A 408 -15.83 -7.20 -15.83
CA LEU A 408 -16.32 -7.51 -17.18
C LEU A 408 -15.78 -6.49 -18.18
N HIS A 409 -15.37 -6.94 -19.36
CA HIS A 409 -15.03 -6.05 -20.46
C HIS A 409 -16.30 -5.58 -21.16
N GLU A 410 -16.43 -4.28 -21.41
CA GLU A 410 -17.62 -3.73 -22.08
C GLU A 410 -17.88 -4.35 -23.46
N ALA A 411 -16.83 -4.70 -24.20
CA ALA A 411 -16.95 -5.32 -25.53
C ALA A 411 -17.61 -6.70 -25.50
N GLU A 412 -17.49 -7.41 -24.37
CA GLU A 412 -18.01 -8.77 -24.16
C GLU A 412 -19.28 -8.75 -23.28
N LEU A 413 -19.77 -7.56 -22.94
CA LEU A 413 -20.80 -7.35 -21.94
C LEU A 413 -22.12 -8.11 -22.23
N PRO A 414 -22.63 -8.23 -23.48
CA PRO A 414 -23.81 -9.04 -23.76
C PRO A 414 -23.65 -10.52 -23.34
N GLU A 415 -22.50 -11.12 -23.64
CA GLU A 415 -22.22 -12.52 -23.30
C GLU A 415 -21.99 -12.69 -21.80
N GLU A 416 -21.17 -11.81 -21.22
CA GLU A 416 -20.80 -11.84 -19.80
C GLU A 416 -22.00 -11.62 -18.86
N LEU A 417 -22.91 -10.69 -19.20
CA LEU A 417 -24.16 -10.52 -18.44
C LEU A 417 -25.06 -11.75 -18.54
N GLY A 418 -25.06 -12.43 -19.69
CA GLY A 418 -25.72 -13.73 -19.86
C GLY A 418 -25.14 -14.81 -18.95
N HIS A 419 -23.81 -14.91 -18.85
CA HIS A 419 -23.13 -15.82 -17.91
C HIS A 419 -23.48 -15.50 -16.46
N LEU A 420 -23.43 -14.22 -16.10
CA LEU A 420 -23.75 -13.75 -14.75
C LEU A 420 -25.19 -14.07 -14.36
N ALA A 421 -26.14 -13.81 -15.26
CA ALA A 421 -27.55 -14.11 -15.08
C ALA A 421 -27.81 -15.60 -14.83
N ARG A 422 -27.21 -16.48 -15.66
CA ARG A 422 -27.28 -17.95 -15.49
C ARG A 422 -26.74 -18.38 -14.13
N ARG A 423 -25.64 -17.79 -13.66
CA ARG A 423 -25.00 -18.14 -12.38
C ARG A 423 -25.88 -17.89 -11.15
N ILE A 424 -26.80 -16.93 -11.25
CA ILE A 424 -27.75 -16.57 -10.18
C ILE A 424 -29.20 -16.99 -10.49
N GLY A 425 -29.42 -17.74 -11.57
CA GLY A 425 -30.72 -18.30 -11.92
C GLY A 425 -31.76 -17.30 -12.40
N ILE A 426 -31.33 -16.18 -13.02
CA ILE A 426 -32.25 -15.22 -13.65
C ILE A 426 -32.17 -15.31 -15.17
N ILE A 427 -33.24 -14.87 -15.85
CA ILE A 427 -33.26 -14.68 -17.30
C ILE A 427 -32.58 -13.34 -17.58
N ALA A 428 -31.55 -13.33 -18.44
CA ALA A 428 -30.88 -12.10 -18.84
C ALA A 428 -31.80 -11.29 -19.79
N PRO A 429 -32.12 -10.04 -19.47
CA PRO A 429 -32.68 -9.12 -20.44
C PRO A 429 -31.69 -8.83 -21.58
N ASP A 430 -32.21 -8.33 -22.70
CA ASP A 430 -31.38 -7.79 -23.76
C ASP A 430 -30.62 -6.55 -23.27
N LEU A 431 -29.39 -6.40 -23.76
CA LEU A 431 -28.55 -5.25 -23.46
C LEU A 431 -28.59 -4.28 -24.64
N ASP A 432 -28.89 -3.01 -24.37
CA ASP A 432 -28.85 -1.96 -25.39
C ASP A 432 -27.45 -1.84 -26.03
N PRO A 433 -27.36 -1.44 -27.31
CA PRO A 433 -26.08 -1.12 -27.94
C PRO A 433 -25.39 0.07 -27.23
N PRO A 434 -24.06 0.26 -27.43
CA PRO A 434 -23.36 1.44 -26.91
C PRO A 434 -23.91 2.76 -27.50
N ASP A 435 -24.23 3.72 -26.64
CA ASP A 435 -24.85 5.01 -27.03
C ASP A 435 -23.88 5.92 -27.82
N ASP A 436 -22.56 5.68 -27.75
CA ASP A 436 -21.49 6.55 -28.25
C ASP A 436 -20.63 5.96 -29.39
N ALA A 437 -20.85 4.69 -29.75
CA ALA A 437 -20.03 3.98 -30.73
C ALA A 437 -19.94 4.66 -32.12
N PRO A 438 -21.01 5.26 -32.67
CA PRO A 438 -20.94 5.88 -33.99
C PRO A 438 -20.02 7.10 -34.06
N VAL A 439 -20.13 8.03 -33.09
CA VAL A 439 -19.34 9.27 -33.09
C VAL A 439 -17.86 8.99 -32.90
N LEU A 440 -17.52 8.07 -31.98
CA LEU A 440 -16.12 7.73 -31.76
C LEU A 440 -15.50 7.03 -32.97
N ALA A 441 -16.26 6.17 -33.66
CA ALA A 441 -15.78 5.49 -34.86
C ALA A 441 -15.41 6.48 -35.99
N GLU A 442 -16.11 7.59 -36.10
CA GLU A 442 -15.86 8.62 -37.11
C GLU A 442 -14.64 9.49 -36.82
N ILE A 443 -14.28 9.68 -35.55
CA ILE A 443 -13.15 10.53 -35.15
C ILE A 443 -11.88 9.75 -34.78
N TYR A 444 -11.97 8.42 -34.61
CA TYR A 444 -10.86 7.61 -34.15
C TYR A 444 -9.68 7.61 -35.14
N SER A 445 -8.47 7.72 -34.60
CA SER A 445 -7.22 7.74 -35.37
C SER A 445 -6.07 7.16 -34.54
N ASP A 446 -4.96 6.85 -35.23
CA ASP A 446 -3.73 6.38 -34.56
C ASP A 446 -3.19 7.41 -33.55
N ASP A 447 -3.38 8.71 -33.80
CA ASP A 447 -2.99 9.77 -32.88
C ASP A 447 -3.82 9.77 -31.59
N ILE A 448 -5.13 9.53 -31.71
CA ILE A 448 -6.03 9.38 -30.55
C ILE A 448 -5.66 8.13 -29.74
N GLU A 449 -5.43 7.00 -30.41
CA GLU A 449 -5.01 5.76 -29.75
C GLU A 449 -3.67 5.93 -29.04
N ALA A 450 -2.69 6.57 -29.69
CA ALA A 450 -1.38 6.85 -29.09
C ALA A 450 -1.49 7.77 -27.87
N ALA A 451 -2.30 8.84 -27.95
CA ALA A 451 -2.53 9.74 -26.83
C ALA A 451 -3.24 9.05 -25.66
N ALA A 452 -4.25 8.23 -25.94
CA ALA A 452 -4.94 7.44 -24.91
C ALA A 452 -4.01 6.42 -24.25
N ARG A 453 -3.17 5.70 -25.02
CA ARG A 453 -2.14 4.80 -24.47
C ARG A 453 -1.15 5.52 -23.56
N ALA A 454 -0.73 6.72 -23.96
CA ALA A 454 0.19 7.52 -23.17
C ALA A 454 -0.44 8.00 -21.84
N ALA A 455 -1.75 8.27 -21.83
CA ALA A 455 -2.46 8.66 -20.61
C ALA A 455 -2.84 7.45 -19.73
N TYR A 456 -3.23 6.33 -20.32
CA TYR A 456 -3.85 5.19 -19.64
C TYR A 456 -3.01 3.90 -19.71
N GLN A 457 -1.68 4.00 -19.78
CA GLN A 457 -0.78 2.84 -19.91
C GLN A 457 -1.09 1.72 -18.90
N ARG A 458 -1.43 2.10 -17.66
CA ARG A 458 -1.84 1.16 -16.60
C ARG A 458 -3.10 0.38 -16.95
N ASP A 459 -4.13 1.03 -17.50
CA ASP A 459 -5.37 0.34 -17.89
C ASP A 459 -5.14 -0.62 -19.05
N TYR A 460 -4.36 -0.19 -20.06
CA TYR A 460 -3.98 -1.06 -21.17
C TYR A 460 -3.22 -2.32 -20.70
N MET A 461 -2.26 -2.15 -19.80
CA MET A 461 -1.47 -3.26 -19.26
C MET A 461 -2.33 -4.17 -18.37
N MET A 462 -3.06 -3.62 -17.41
CA MET A 462 -3.73 -4.40 -16.35
C MET A 462 -4.97 -5.12 -16.83
N PHE A 463 -5.67 -4.57 -17.83
CA PHE A 463 -6.85 -5.19 -18.42
C PHE A 463 -6.59 -5.75 -19.83
N GLY A 464 -5.35 -5.68 -20.33
CA GLY A 464 -4.98 -6.31 -21.60
C GLY A 464 -5.64 -5.69 -22.83
N PHE A 465 -5.90 -4.37 -22.84
CA PHE A 465 -6.54 -3.72 -23.98
C PHE A 465 -5.62 -3.67 -25.22
N GLY A 466 -6.17 -4.07 -26.37
CA GLY A 466 -5.58 -3.87 -27.71
C GLY A 466 -5.86 -2.46 -28.24
N ALA A 467 -5.68 -2.23 -29.54
CA ALA A 467 -6.16 -0.99 -30.18
C ALA A 467 -7.68 -0.96 -30.18
N TRP A 468 -8.28 0.23 -30.06
CA TRP A 468 -9.74 0.34 -30.08
C TRP A 468 -10.32 -0.18 -31.39
N ARG A 469 -11.50 -0.77 -31.31
CA ARG A 469 -12.28 -1.24 -32.45
C ARG A 469 -13.73 -0.85 -32.22
N SER A 470 -14.43 -0.42 -33.28
CA SER A 470 -15.88 -0.29 -33.26
C SER A 470 -16.48 -1.68 -33.06
N GLY A 471 -16.98 -1.94 -31.85
CA GLY A 471 -17.61 -3.20 -31.45
C GLY A 471 -19.08 -3.25 -31.78
#